data_AF-A0AAW0FL71-F1
#
_entry.id   AF-A0AAW0FL71-F1
#
_cell.length_a   1.000
_cell.length_b   1.000
_cell.length_c   1.000
_cell.angle_alpha   90.00
_cell.angle_beta   90.00
_cell.angle_gamma   90.00
#
_symmetry.space_group_name_H-M   'P 1'
#
loop_
_entity.id
_entity.type
_entity.pdbx_description
1 polymer ?
#
loop_
_entity_poly.entity_id
_entity_poly.type
_entity_poly.pdbx_seq_one_letter_code
_entity_poly.pdbx_strand_id
1 'polypeptide(L)'
;MAPPSSDQRLQALGYKSEFRRDMSLFGVLGMSFCAIGILTGMSSALQTGLFSGGPLGLFWGWNICSLFMLLIALSLAEICSAYPTMGGLYYWVCKMRPKTPFIGFCVRTLVNSRCSRNSRQASNQ
;
A
#
# COMPACT_ATOMS: atom_id res chain seq x y z
N MET A 1 7.14 -22.06 6.45
CA MET A 1 8.48 -21.85 5.85
C MET A 1 8.28 -21.29 4.44
N ALA A 2 8.14 -19.96 4.30
CA ALA A 2 8.01 -19.31 2.99
C ALA A 2 9.42 -19.06 2.38
N PRO A 3 9.57 -19.00 1.04
CA PRO A 3 10.85 -19.19 0.35
C PRO A 3 11.86 -18.05 0.56
N PRO A 4 13.17 -18.32 0.38
CA PRO A 4 14.29 -17.40 0.62
C PRO A 4 14.39 -16.16 -0.29
N SER A 5 13.45 -15.98 -1.24
CA SER A 5 13.56 -14.96 -2.30
C SER A 5 13.42 -13.52 -1.79
N SER A 6 12.56 -13.25 -0.80
CA SER A 6 12.39 -11.90 -0.24
C SER A 6 13.54 -11.49 0.67
N ASP A 7 14.07 -12.42 1.48
CA ASP A 7 15.20 -12.14 2.37
C ASP A 7 16.50 -11.90 1.59
N GLN A 8 16.72 -12.66 0.51
CA GLN A 8 17.82 -12.42 -0.43
C GLN A 8 17.73 -11.03 -1.08
N ARG A 9 16.53 -10.57 -1.43
CA ARG A 9 16.30 -9.24 -2.01
C ARG A 9 16.48 -8.12 -0.99
N LEU A 10 16.12 -8.36 0.28
CA LEU A 10 16.40 -7.44 1.39
C LEU A 10 17.91 -7.33 1.64
N GLN A 11 18.64 -8.45 1.62
CA GLN A 11 20.10 -8.46 1.74
C GLN A 11 20.78 -7.73 0.57
N ALA A 12 20.30 -7.89 -0.66
CA ALA A 12 20.77 -7.13 -1.82
C ALA A 12 20.49 -5.61 -1.72
N LEU A 13 19.48 -5.23 -0.95
CA LEU A 13 19.16 -3.82 -0.62
C LEU A 13 19.92 -3.32 0.62
N GLY A 14 20.77 -4.14 1.24
CA GLY A 14 21.56 -3.78 2.44
C GLY A 14 20.75 -3.78 3.74
N TYR A 15 19.57 -4.39 3.77
CA TYR A 15 18.72 -4.48 4.96
C TYR A 15 18.76 -5.90 5.56
N LYS A 16 19.05 -5.99 6.86
CA LYS A 16 18.96 -7.22 7.66
C LYS A 16 17.48 -7.48 7.99
N SER A 17 16.99 -8.70 7.72
CA SER A 17 15.59 -9.08 7.92
C SER A 17 15.35 -9.36 9.41
N GLU A 18 15.01 -8.34 10.17
CA GLU A 18 14.81 -8.39 11.64
C GLU A 18 13.36 -8.75 12.03
N PHE A 19 12.41 -8.67 11.09
CA PHE A 19 10.99 -8.91 11.36
C PHE A 19 10.59 -10.35 11.05
N ARG A 20 10.12 -11.07 12.07
CA ARG A 20 9.36 -12.31 11.91
C ARG A 20 8.08 -12.03 11.10
N ARG A 21 8.04 -12.53 9.86
CA ARG A 21 6.87 -12.44 8.97
C ARG A 21 5.86 -13.54 9.30
N ASP A 22 5.23 -13.44 10.46
CA ASP A 22 4.17 -14.36 10.91
C ASP A 22 2.75 -13.81 10.66
N MET A 23 2.60 -12.89 9.71
CA MET A 23 1.28 -12.40 9.31
C MET A 23 0.65 -13.39 8.34
N SER A 24 -0.30 -14.18 8.85
CA SER A 24 -1.10 -15.08 8.03
C SER A 24 -1.81 -14.29 6.91
N LEU A 25 -1.86 -14.86 5.70
CA LEU A 25 -2.55 -14.28 4.55
C LEU A 25 -4.01 -13.91 4.90
N PHE A 26 -4.66 -14.78 5.69
CA PHE A 26 -6.01 -14.55 6.18
C PHE A 26 -6.12 -13.36 7.14
N GLY A 27 -5.09 -13.12 7.97
CA GLY A 27 -5.03 -11.99 8.89
C GLY A 27 -4.88 -10.65 8.15
N VAL A 28 -4.07 -10.61 7.09
CA VAL A 28 -3.89 -9.41 6.25
C VAL A 28 -5.15 -9.10 5.44
N LEU A 29 -5.83 -10.13 4.92
CA LEU A 29 -7.13 -9.97 4.25
C LEU A 29 -8.21 -9.46 5.22
N GLY A 30 -8.27 -10.02 6.43
CA GLY A 30 -9.21 -9.59 7.46
C GLY A 30 -9.00 -8.14 7.90
N MET A 31 -7.76 -7.72 8.14
CA MET A 31 -7.45 -6.33 8.45
C MET A 31 -7.83 -5.37 7.32
N SER A 32 -7.61 -5.77 6.06
CA SER A 32 -7.98 -4.96 4.90
C SER A 32 -9.50 -4.81 4.77
N PHE A 33 -10.26 -5.89 4.99
CA PHE A 33 -11.73 -5.87 4.96
C PHE A 33 -12.32 -4.95 6.04
N CYS A 34 -11.75 -5.01 7.25
CA CYS A 34 -12.14 -4.12 8.34
C CYS A 34 -11.76 -2.65 8.07
N ALA A 35 -10.59 -2.39 7.48
CA ALA A 35 -10.12 -1.04 7.18
C ALA A 35 -10.95 -0.33 6.09
N ILE A 36 -11.41 -1.08 5.08
CA ILE A 36 -12.17 -0.52 3.95
C ILE A 36 -13.65 -0.32 4.30
N GLY A 37 -14.17 -0.90 5.39
CA GLY A 37 -15.54 -0.69 5.82
C GLY A 37 -16.57 -1.06 4.74
N ILE A 38 -16.36 -2.19 4.06
CA ILE A 38 -17.18 -2.62 2.91
C ILE A 38 -18.68 -2.67 3.26
N LEU A 39 -19.02 -3.00 4.51
CA LEU A 39 -20.41 -2.98 5.00
C LEU A 39 -21.06 -1.59 4.89
N THR A 40 -20.34 -0.53 5.30
CA THR A 40 -20.82 0.86 5.17
C THR A 40 -20.89 1.27 3.70
N GLY A 41 -19.86 0.93 2.90
CA GLY A 41 -19.83 1.24 1.48
C GLY A 41 -20.98 0.59 0.70
N MET A 42 -21.28 -0.68 0.97
CA MET A 42 -22.35 -1.42 0.33
C MET A 42 -23.74 -0.92 0.76
N SER A 43 -23.90 -0.56 2.04
CA SER A 43 -25.14 0.04 2.54
C SER A 43 -25.44 1.40 1.88
N SER A 44 -24.41 2.26 1.73
CA SER A 44 -24.56 3.54 1.03
C SER A 44 -24.83 3.36 -0.46
N ALA A 45 -24.17 2.41 -1.13
CA ALA A 45 -24.38 2.13 -2.55
C ALA A 45 -25.82 1.65 -2.83
N LEU A 46 -26.37 0.80 -1.96
CA LEU A 46 -27.77 0.34 -2.04
C LEU A 46 -28.76 1.50 -1.82
N GLN A 47 -28.51 2.37 -0.84
CA GLN A 47 -29.33 3.55 -0.58
C GLN A 47 -29.41 4.45 -1.83
N THR A 48 -28.27 4.79 -2.43
CA THR A 48 -28.21 5.70 -3.58
C THR A 48 -28.70 5.04 -4.87
N GLY A 49 -28.40 3.76 -5.08
CA GLY A 49 -28.79 3.05 -6.30
C GLY A 49 -30.28 2.70 -6.35
N LEU A 50 -30.93 2.45 -5.21
CA LEU A 50 -32.39 2.30 -5.12
C LEU A 50 -33.12 3.63 -5.43
N PHE A 51 -32.54 4.77 -5.06
CA PHE A 51 -33.15 6.09 -5.27
C PHE A 51 -32.93 6.70 -6.66
N SER A 52 -31.88 6.32 -7.41
CA SER A 52 -31.52 7.03 -8.64
C SER A 52 -31.13 6.19 -9.87
N GLY A 53 -30.89 4.88 -9.77
CA GLY A 53 -30.22 4.13 -10.87
C GLY A 53 -30.79 2.77 -11.26
N GLY A 54 -31.76 2.23 -10.52
CA GLY A 54 -32.25 0.88 -10.73
C GLY A 54 -31.21 -0.22 -10.42
N PRO A 55 -31.61 -1.51 -10.34
CA PRO A 55 -30.73 -2.59 -9.90
C PRO A 55 -29.55 -2.85 -10.86
N LEU A 56 -29.78 -2.66 -12.17
CA LEU A 56 -28.80 -2.94 -13.22
C LEU A 56 -27.65 -1.93 -13.23
N GLY A 57 -27.92 -0.65 -13.01
CA GLY A 57 -26.89 0.39 -12.96
C GLY A 57 -25.96 0.23 -11.77
N LEU A 58 -26.51 -0.20 -10.62
CA LEU A 58 -25.76 -0.49 -9.40
C LEU A 58 -24.81 -1.68 -9.60
N PHE A 59 -25.30 -2.74 -10.23
CA PHE A 59 -24.50 -3.93 -10.52
C PHE A 59 -23.36 -3.62 -11.49
N TRP A 60 -23.64 -2.98 -12.64
CA TRP A 60 -22.58 -2.66 -13.61
C TRP A 60 -21.60 -1.62 -13.11
N GLY A 61 -22.06 -0.56 -12.43
CA GLY A 61 -21.19 0.46 -11.84
C GLY A 61 -20.23 -0.10 -10.79
N TRP A 62 -20.72 -1.00 -9.93
CA TRP A 62 -19.88 -1.69 -8.94
C TRP A 62 -18.83 -2.61 -9.58
N ASN A 63 -19.23 -3.40 -10.58
CA ASN A 63 -18.34 -4.32 -11.28
C ASN A 63 -17.23 -3.57 -12.04
N ILE A 64 -17.59 -2.50 -12.75
CA ILE A 64 -16.62 -1.66 -13.46
C ILE A 64 -15.63 -1.03 -12.47
N CYS A 65 -16.11 -0.44 -11.38
CA CYS A 65 -15.24 0.17 -10.37
C CYS A 65 -14.27 -0.85 -9.75
N SER A 66 -14.75 -2.04 -9.44
CA SER A 66 -13.93 -3.14 -8.89
C SER A 66 -12.84 -3.58 -9.87
N LEU A 67 -13.14 -3.63 -11.18
CA LEU A 67 -12.16 -3.97 -12.21
C LEU A 67 -11.02 -2.92 -12.29
N PHE A 68 -11.36 -1.64 -12.23
CA PHE A 68 -10.35 -0.57 -12.20
C PHE A 68 -9.49 -0.62 -10.93
N MET A 69 -10.09 -0.90 -9.77
CA MET A 69 -9.35 -1.08 -8.52
C MET A 69 -8.40 -2.28 -8.58
N LEU A 70 -8.79 -3.36 -9.25
CA LEU A 70 -7.94 -4.54 -9.44
C LEU A 70 -6.72 -4.23 -10.32
N LEU A 71 -6.90 -3.44 -11.40
CA LEU A 71 -5.79 -2.97 -12.23
C LEU A 71 -4.77 -2.14 -11.43
N ILE A 72 -5.26 -1.23 -10.58
CA ILE A 72 -4.40 -0.43 -9.68
C ILE A 72 -3.67 -1.33 -8.68
N ALA A 73 -4.39 -2.31 -8.09
CA ALA A 73 -3.81 -3.26 -7.15
C ALA A 73 -2.73 -4.13 -7.80
N LEU A 74 -2.92 -4.58 -9.05
CA LEU A 74 -1.90 -5.31 -9.82
C LEU A 74 -0.67 -4.45 -10.07
N SER A 75 -0.85 -3.18 -10.46
CA SER A 75 0.28 -2.26 -10.62
C SER A 75 1.06 -2.06 -9.31
N LEU A 76 0.35 -1.96 -8.18
CA LEU A 76 0.98 -1.86 -6.88
C LEU A 76 1.67 -3.17 -6.46
N ALA A 77 1.11 -4.32 -6.82
CA ALA A 77 1.66 -5.63 -6.55
C ALA A 77 3.02 -5.85 -7.26
N GLU A 78 3.16 -5.38 -8.51
CA GLU A 78 4.43 -5.40 -9.23
C GLU A 78 5.52 -4.59 -8.51
N ILE A 79 5.17 -3.41 -7.98
CA ILE A 79 6.09 -2.56 -7.23
C ILE A 79 6.42 -3.17 -5.85
N CYS A 80 5.43 -3.73 -5.16
CA CYS A 80 5.60 -4.44 -3.89
C CYS A 80 6.50 -5.68 -4.05
N SER A 81 6.37 -6.38 -5.17
CA SER A 81 7.31 -7.46 -5.51
C SER A 81 8.69 -6.87 -5.64
N ALA A 82 8.91 -5.84 -6.46
CA ALA A 82 10.20 -5.18 -6.68
C ALA A 82 10.93 -4.79 -5.38
N TYR A 83 10.19 -4.25 -4.40
CA TYR A 83 10.75 -3.67 -3.17
C TYR A 83 10.05 -4.22 -1.90
N PRO A 84 10.48 -5.36 -1.35
CA PRO A 84 9.86 -5.99 -0.17
C PRO A 84 10.24 -5.30 1.16
N THR A 85 10.17 -3.97 1.22
CA THR A 85 10.47 -3.17 2.43
C THR A 85 9.22 -2.85 3.23
N MET A 86 9.29 -2.93 4.57
CA MET A 86 8.14 -2.69 5.48
C MET A 86 7.59 -1.25 5.49
N GLY A 87 8.21 -0.34 4.73
CA GLY A 87 7.78 1.05 4.54
C GLY A 87 7.76 1.48 3.08
N GLY A 88 7.36 0.58 2.16
CA GLY A 88 7.42 0.75 0.71
C GLY A 88 7.01 2.15 0.22
N LEU A 89 5.87 2.69 0.67
CA LEU A 89 5.45 4.05 0.29
C LEU A 89 6.48 5.14 0.61
N TYR A 90 7.12 5.11 1.78
CA TYR A 90 8.15 6.09 2.14
C TYR A 90 9.41 5.89 1.31
N TYR A 91 9.80 4.64 1.04
CA TYR A 91 10.93 4.32 0.18
C TYR A 91 10.69 4.81 -1.26
N TRP A 92 9.48 4.57 -1.80
CA TRP A 92 9.05 4.99 -3.12
C TRP A 92 8.99 6.52 -3.26
N VAL A 93 8.46 7.22 -2.27
CA VAL A 93 8.41 8.70 -2.25
C VAL A 93 9.82 9.29 -2.15
N CYS A 94 10.73 8.69 -1.38
CA CYS A 94 12.13 9.11 -1.35
C CYS A 94 12.84 8.88 -2.69
N LYS A 95 12.54 7.78 -3.38
CA LYS A 95 13.14 7.40 -4.67
C LYS A 95 12.60 8.24 -5.84
N MET A 96 11.30 8.54 -5.84
CA MET A 96 10.60 9.23 -6.94
C MET A 96 10.44 10.74 -6.75
N ARG A 97 11.13 11.35 -5.79
CA ARG A 97 10.95 12.78 -5.48
C ARG A 97 11.39 13.67 -6.66
N PRO A 98 10.48 14.47 -7.28
CA PRO A 98 10.86 15.44 -8.30
C PRO A 98 11.62 16.64 -7.67
N LYS A 99 12.57 17.21 -8.41
CA LYS A 99 13.43 18.33 -7.97
C LYS A 99 12.73 19.71 -7.99
N THR A 100 11.40 19.77 -7.81
CA THR A 100 10.67 21.06 -7.80
C THR A 100 10.87 21.78 -6.47
N PRO A 101 11.20 23.09 -6.46
CA PRO A 101 11.69 23.78 -5.26
C PRO A 101 10.63 23.96 -4.17
N PHE A 102 9.35 24.13 -4.53
CA PHE A 102 8.27 24.44 -3.57
C PHE A 102 7.72 23.18 -2.87
N ILE A 103 7.35 22.14 -3.63
CA ILE A 103 6.97 20.82 -3.08
C ILE A 103 8.15 20.15 -2.36
N GLY A 104 9.37 20.42 -2.82
CA GLY A 104 10.61 20.00 -2.18
C GLY A 104 10.74 20.51 -0.75
N PHE A 105 10.33 21.74 -0.41
CA PHE A 105 10.49 22.28 0.94
C PHE A 105 9.59 21.58 1.96
N CYS A 106 8.29 21.45 1.69
CA CYS A 106 7.35 20.76 2.58
C CYS A 106 7.66 19.26 2.73
N VAL A 107 7.98 18.58 1.62
CA VAL A 107 8.33 17.15 1.66
C VAL A 107 9.70 16.96 2.30
N ARG A 108 10.68 17.85 2.08
CA ARG A 108 12.01 17.72 2.68
C ARG A 108 11.98 17.97 4.18
N THR A 109 11.22 18.92 4.72
CA THR A 109 11.19 19.14 6.18
C THR A 109 10.55 17.95 6.91
N LEU A 110 9.49 17.37 6.35
CA LEU A 110 8.81 16.22 6.96
C LEU A 110 9.56 14.88 6.74
N VAL A 111 10.11 14.67 5.54
CA VAL A 111 10.79 13.42 5.19
C VAL A 111 12.26 13.42 5.62
N ASN A 112 12.99 14.53 5.61
CA ASN A 112 14.39 14.57 6.08
C ASN A 112 14.46 14.24 7.58
N SER A 113 13.51 14.75 8.38
CA SER A 113 13.39 14.46 9.81
C SER A 113 13.12 12.97 10.10
N ARG A 114 12.28 12.29 9.29
CA ARG A 114 12.01 10.85 9.42
C ARG A 114 13.10 9.98 8.79
N CYS A 115 13.66 10.39 7.66
CA CYS A 115 14.74 9.71 6.96
C CYS A 115 16.03 9.71 7.79
N SER A 116 16.35 10.82 8.46
CA SER A 116 17.50 10.90 9.38
C SER A 116 17.31 10.08 10.66
N ARG A 117 16.06 9.80 11.08
CA ARG A 117 15.77 8.86 12.18
C ARG A 117 15.80 7.41 11.70
N ASN A 118 15.24 7.12 10.54
CA ASN A 118 15.22 5.78 9.95
C ASN A 118 16.62 5.30 9.55
N SER A 119 17.49 6.19 9.06
CA SER A 119 18.90 5.87 8.78
C SER A 119 19.71 5.55 10.04
N ARG A 120 19.34 6.12 11.21
CA ARG A 120 19.94 5.78 12.51
C ARG A 120 19.40 4.48 13.11
N GLN A 121 18.17 4.09 12.77
CA GLN A 121 17.63 2.77 13.12
C GLN A 121 18.19 1.67 12.23
N ALA A 122 18.44 1.94 10.94
CA ALA A 122 19.09 1.02 10.03
C ALA A 122 20.59 0.79 10.33
N SER A 123 21.25 1.69 11.07
CA SER A 123 22.66 1.57 11.47
C SER A 123 22.88 0.96 12.85
N ASN A 124 21.82 0.71 13.64
CA ASN A 124 21.89 0.15 15.00
C ASN A 124 21.24 -1.25 15.11
N GLN A 125 21.03 -1.94 13.99
CA GLN A 125 20.52 -3.32 13.93
C GLN A 125 21.40 -4.22 13.05
#